data_AF-A0A847Y5U3-F1
#
_entry.id   AF-A0A847Y5U3-F1
#
_cell.length_a   1.000
_cell.length_b   1.000
_cell.length_c   1.000
_cell.angle_alpha   90.00
_cell.angle_beta   90.00
_cell.angle_gamma   90.00
#
_symmetry.space_group_name_H-M   'P 1'
#
loop_
_entity.id
_entity.type
_entity.pdbx_description
1 polymer ?
#
loop_
_entity_poly.entity_id
_entity_poly.type
_entity_poly.pdbx_seq_one_letter_code
_entity_poly.pdbx_strand_id
1 'polypeptide(L)'
;MTKERLNSYFKTLTPLTLIFIISFAAFSKDTKKKAIEERGYRCESCGNNEDYLYPHHKLPEQMGGNDSIENLFLACGDCHPGLDKKAIRHGLLADGLSVRDVLTDEPELVGDRNKFMKALRRFDRKI
;
A
#
# COMPACT_ATOMS: atom_id res chain seq x y z
N MET A 1 -5.08 35.38 -2.23
CA MET A 1 -3.91 34.54 -2.59
C MET A 1 -4.00 34.24 -4.09
N THR A 2 -3.03 34.65 -4.90
CA THR A 2 -3.12 34.58 -6.38
C THR A 2 -2.87 33.16 -6.91
N LYS A 3 -3.53 32.78 -8.01
CA LYS A 3 -3.45 31.44 -8.65
C LYS A 3 -2.01 31.00 -8.94
N GLU A 4 -1.12 31.96 -9.20
CA GLU A 4 0.30 31.72 -9.50
C GLU A 4 1.11 31.20 -8.30
N ARG A 5 0.80 31.69 -7.08
CA ARG A 5 1.45 31.22 -5.85
C ARG A 5 1.01 29.81 -5.45
N LEU A 6 -0.26 29.45 -5.67
CA LEU A 6 -0.76 28.08 -5.51
C LEU A 6 -0.02 27.11 -6.45
N ASN A 7 0.16 27.51 -7.70
CA ASN A 7 0.79 26.68 -8.72
C ASN A 7 2.30 26.43 -8.44
N SER A 8 2.99 27.40 -7.85
CA SER A 8 4.37 27.24 -7.36
C SER A 8 4.47 26.25 -6.20
N TYR A 9 3.48 26.25 -5.30
CA TYR A 9 3.43 25.36 -4.14
C TYR A 9 3.23 23.90 -4.57
N PHE A 10 2.35 23.65 -5.55
CA PHE A 10 2.15 22.31 -6.12
C PHE A 10 3.35 21.79 -6.93
N LYS A 11 4.18 22.66 -7.51
CA LYS A 11 5.40 22.28 -8.26
C LYS A 11 6.56 21.83 -7.37
N THR A 12 6.53 22.14 -6.07
CA THR A 12 7.61 21.81 -5.12
C THR A 12 7.27 20.64 -4.21
N LEU A 13 6.02 20.17 -4.22
CA LEU A 13 5.68 18.84 -3.70
C LEU A 13 6.31 17.79 -4.61
N THR A 14 7.41 17.20 -4.16
CA THR A 14 7.98 16.02 -4.81
C THR A 14 6.89 14.95 -4.99
N PRO A 15 6.91 14.14 -6.06
CA PRO A 15 5.94 13.06 -6.22
C PRO A 15 5.92 12.13 -4.99
N LEU A 16 7.06 11.98 -4.30
CA LEU A 16 7.19 11.23 -3.06
C LEU A 16 6.29 11.77 -1.93
N THR A 17 6.21 13.09 -1.77
CA THR A 17 5.36 13.74 -0.77
C THR A 17 3.87 13.72 -1.12
N LEU A 18 3.53 13.75 -2.41
CA LEU A 18 2.13 13.62 -2.85
C LEU A 18 1.62 12.18 -2.68
N ILE A 19 2.46 11.19 -2.95
CA ILE A 19 2.18 9.75 -2.71
C ILE A 19 1.88 9.51 -1.23
N PHE A 20 2.68 10.10 -0.33
CA PHE A 20 2.47 10.00 1.11
C PHE A 20 1.09 10.51 1.57
N ILE A 21 0.59 11.60 0.98
CA ILE A 21 -0.68 12.25 1.40
C ILE A 21 -1.91 11.45 0.92
N ILE A 22 -1.84 10.81 -0.25
CA ILE A 22 -2.98 10.07 -0.82
C ILE A 22 -3.19 8.73 -0.09
N SER A 23 -2.12 8.13 0.45
CA SER A 23 -2.20 6.91 1.28
C SER A 23 -2.95 7.12 2.62
N PHE A 24 -3.00 8.34 3.18
CA PHE A 24 -3.67 8.57 4.48
C PHE A 24 -5.20 8.48 4.42
N ALA A 25 -5.81 8.67 3.23
CA ALA A 25 -7.25 8.49 3.04
C ALA A 25 -7.66 7.02 2.80
N ALA A 26 -6.69 6.12 2.63
CA ALA A 26 -6.97 4.71 2.38
C ALA A 26 -7.58 4.05 3.62
N PHE A 27 -8.58 3.19 3.38
CA PHE A 27 -9.40 2.47 4.35
C PHE A 27 -10.28 3.34 5.26
N SER A 28 -11.53 2.90 5.47
CA SER A 28 -12.45 3.53 6.42
C SER A 28 -11.94 3.39 7.87
N LYS A 29 -12.43 4.25 8.78
CA LYS A 29 -12.12 4.13 10.22
C LYS A 29 -12.55 2.77 10.78
N ASP A 30 -13.71 2.28 10.33
CA ASP A 30 -14.25 1.00 10.77
C ASP A 30 -13.41 -0.18 10.27
N THR A 31 -12.95 -0.12 9.02
CA THR A 31 -12.03 -1.13 8.45
C THR A 31 -10.73 -1.20 9.23
N LYS A 32 -10.14 -0.03 9.56
CA LYS A 32 -8.90 0.05 10.34
C LYS A 32 -9.08 -0.53 11.74
N LYS A 33 -10.14 -0.10 12.43
CA LYS A 33 -10.46 -0.58 13.78
C LYS A 33 -10.67 -2.09 13.79
N LYS A 34 -11.51 -2.59 12.88
CA LYS A 34 -11.81 -4.02 12.75
C LYS A 34 -10.54 -4.84 12.52
N ALA A 35 -9.66 -4.41 11.62
CA ALA A 35 -8.41 -5.12 11.35
C ALA A 35 -7.49 -5.19 12.59
N ILE A 36 -7.34 -4.09 13.32
CA ILE A 36 -6.51 -4.04 14.54
C ILE A 36 -7.07 -4.98 15.62
N GLU A 37 -8.39 -4.96 15.83
CA GLU A 37 -9.07 -5.81 16.80
C GLU A 37 -8.95 -7.30 16.43
N GLU A 38 -9.20 -7.66 15.18
CA GLU A 38 -9.13 -9.06 14.70
C GLU A 38 -7.70 -9.62 14.72
N ARG A 39 -6.68 -8.77 14.53
CA ARG A 39 -5.27 -9.18 14.39
C ARG A 39 -4.42 -8.93 15.64
N GLY A 40 -5.05 -8.46 16.72
CA GLY A 40 -4.46 -8.45 18.06
C GLY A 40 -3.33 -7.45 18.28
N TYR A 41 -3.39 -6.26 17.65
CA TYR A 41 -2.42 -5.17 17.87
C TYR A 41 -0.95 -5.57 17.56
N ARG A 42 -0.77 -6.44 16.57
CA ARG A 42 0.56 -6.91 16.14
C ARG A 42 0.93 -6.39 14.76
N CYS A 43 2.20 -6.02 14.61
CA CYS A 43 2.75 -5.77 13.29
C CYS A 43 2.82 -7.08 12.50
N GLU A 44 2.19 -7.11 11.33
CA GLU A 44 2.15 -8.29 10.46
C GLU A 44 3.49 -8.54 9.74
N SER A 45 4.40 -7.55 9.73
CA SER A 45 5.74 -7.72 9.14
C SER A 45 6.78 -8.27 10.12
N CYS A 46 6.81 -7.81 11.37
CA CYS A 46 7.83 -8.21 12.35
C CYS A 46 7.28 -9.05 13.50
N GLY A 47 5.95 -9.09 13.68
CA GLY A 47 5.27 -9.86 14.71
C GLY A 47 5.25 -9.22 16.11
N ASN A 48 5.87 -8.05 16.30
CA ASN A 48 5.87 -7.37 17.59
C ASN A 48 4.50 -6.77 17.92
N ASN A 49 4.20 -6.67 19.22
CA ASN A 49 3.06 -5.90 19.71
C ASN A 49 3.41 -4.41 19.65
N GLU A 50 2.46 -3.58 19.22
CA GLU A 50 2.67 -2.15 19.05
C GLU A 50 1.47 -1.38 19.62
N ASP A 51 1.75 -0.25 20.29
CA ASP A 51 0.69 0.65 20.76
C ASP A 51 -0.02 1.36 19.60
N TYR A 52 0.67 1.49 18.46
CA TYR A 52 0.15 2.12 17.26
C TYR A 52 0.58 1.38 15.99
N LEU A 53 -0.39 1.08 15.13
CA LEU A 53 -0.17 0.41 13.84
C LEU A 53 -0.64 1.29 12.69
N TYR A 54 0.15 1.30 11.63
CA TYR A 54 -0.13 1.99 10.38
C TYR A 54 -0.75 1.00 9.39
N PRO A 55 -1.99 1.23 8.91
CA PRO A 55 -2.58 0.43 7.85
C PRO A 55 -1.86 0.72 6.54
N HIS A 56 -1.50 -0.34 5.83
CA HIS A 56 -0.82 -0.34 4.54
C HIS A 56 -1.56 -1.27 3.58
N HIS A 57 -1.40 -1.11 2.27
CA HIS A 57 -1.99 -2.06 1.32
C HIS A 57 -1.02 -3.21 1.04
N LYS A 58 -1.45 -4.47 1.16
CA LYS A 58 -0.67 -5.64 0.74
C LYS A 58 -0.24 -5.51 -0.73
N LEU A 59 -1.22 -5.34 -1.61
CA LEU A 59 -1.08 -4.93 -3.00
C LEU A 59 -1.27 -3.40 -3.08
N PRO A 60 -0.22 -2.62 -3.43
CA PRO A 60 -0.35 -1.17 -3.49
C PRO A 60 -1.46 -0.71 -4.43
N GLU A 61 -2.19 0.34 -4.04
CA GLU A 61 -3.24 0.96 -4.88
C GLU A 61 -2.69 1.36 -6.26
N GLN A 62 -1.43 1.83 -6.32
CA GLN A 62 -0.73 2.16 -7.57
C GLN A 62 -0.53 0.97 -8.52
N MET A 63 -0.62 -0.25 -8.00
CA MET A 63 -0.58 -1.50 -8.73
C MET A 63 -1.97 -2.14 -8.89
N GLY A 64 -3.05 -1.44 -8.54
CA GLY A 64 -4.42 -1.91 -8.71
C GLY A 64 -5.02 -2.55 -7.46
N GLY A 65 -4.38 -2.42 -6.29
CA GLY A 65 -4.96 -2.84 -5.02
C GLY A 65 -6.21 -2.05 -4.63
N ASN A 66 -7.16 -2.70 -3.95
CA ASN A 66 -8.36 -2.08 -3.41
C ASN A 66 -8.23 -1.70 -1.92
N ASP A 67 -9.25 -1.04 -1.36
CA ASP A 67 -9.31 -0.67 0.06
C ASP A 67 -10.05 -1.71 0.92
N SER A 68 -10.05 -2.99 0.54
CA SER A 68 -10.70 -4.04 1.32
C SER A 68 -9.88 -4.41 2.57
N ILE A 69 -10.51 -5.03 3.57
CA ILE A 69 -9.80 -5.46 4.77
C ILE A 69 -8.77 -6.56 4.48
N GLU A 70 -9.02 -7.38 3.45
CA GLU A 70 -8.11 -8.42 2.95
C GLU A 70 -6.83 -7.81 2.40
N ASN A 71 -6.93 -6.66 1.73
CA ASN A 71 -5.78 -5.90 1.24
C ASN A 71 -5.14 -4.99 2.29
N LEU A 72 -5.70 -4.88 3.49
CA LEU A 72 -5.10 -4.12 4.59
C LEU A 72 -4.01 -4.95 5.26
N PHE A 73 -2.86 -4.34 5.52
CA PHE A 73 -1.71 -4.89 6.23
C PHE A 73 -1.27 -3.93 7.35
N LEU A 74 -1.17 -4.41 8.58
CA LEU A 74 -0.82 -3.61 9.75
C LEU A 74 0.69 -3.63 9.97
N ALA A 75 1.32 -2.45 9.88
CA ALA A 75 2.76 -2.30 10.07
C ALA A 75 3.09 -1.32 11.19
N CYS A 76 4.15 -1.60 11.95
CA CYS A 76 4.72 -0.64 12.90
C CYS A 76 5.41 0.51 12.16
N GLY A 77 5.73 1.59 12.88
CA GLY A 77 6.43 2.75 12.33
C GLY A 77 7.78 2.43 11.69
N ASP A 78 8.45 1.37 12.14
CA ASP A 78 9.74 0.94 11.60
C ASP A 78 9.59 0.12 10.31
N CYS A 79 8.58 -0.75 10.23
CA CYS A 79 8.37 -1.64 9.09
C CYS A 79 7.66 -0.92 7.92
N HIS A 80 6.70 -0.05 8.24
CA HIS A 80 5.82 0.61 7.26
C HIS A 80 6.58 1.32 6.11
N PRO A 81 7.65 2.10 6.34
CA PRO A 81 8.34 2.85 5.28
C PRO A 81 9.02 2.00 4.20
N GLY A 82 9.20 0.70 4.45
CA GLY A 82 9.88 -0.23 3.55
C GLY A 82 8.97 -0.98 2.58
N LEU A 83 7.67 -1.06 2.86
CA LEU A 83 6.75 -2.01 2.21
C LEU A 83 6.55 -1.69 0.72
N ASP A 84 6.21 -0.44 0.37
CA ASP A 84 6.06 -0.03 -1.04
C ASP A 84 7.34 -0.25 -1.87
N LYS A 85 8.50 -0.02 -1.22
CA LYS A 85 9.78 -0.17 -1.89
C LYS A 85 10.08 -1.62 -2.24
N LYS A 86 9.56 -2.59 -1.46
CA LYS A 86 9.68 -4.03 -1.79
C LYS A 86 8.88 -4.36 -3.04
N ALA A 87 7.62 -3.91 -3.10
CA ALA A 87 6.76 -4.12 -4.26
C ALA A 87 7.35 -3.50 -5.52
N ILE A 88 7.74 -2.23 -5.48
CA ILE A 88 8.26 -1.51 -6.65
C ILE A 88 9.58 -2.10 -7.17
N ARG A 89 10.50 -2.47 -6.27
CA ARG A 89 11.84 -2.93 -6.66
C ARG A 89 11.86 -4.41 -7.03
N HIS A 90 11.25 -5.23 -6.18
CA HIS A 90 11.39 -6.69 -6.20
C HIS A 90 10.11 -7.41 -6.63
N GLY A 91 8.98 -6.70 -6.79
CA GLY A 91 7.70 -7.33 -7.09
C GLY A 91 7.17 -8.16 -5.91
N LEU A 92 7.50 -7.77 -4.68
CA LEU A 92 7.06 -8.43 -3.44
C LEU A 92 6.06 -7.56 -2.69
N LEU A 93 4.91 -8.12 -2.37
CA LEU A 93 3.84 -7.49 -1.59
C LEU A 93 4.24 -7.33 -0.11
N ALA A 94 3.39 -6.67 0.68
CA ALA A 94 3.67 -6.42 2.09
C ALA A 94 3.80 -7.71 2.93
N ASP A 95 3.01 -8.74 2.59
CA ASP A 95 3.01 -10.07 3.21
C ASP A 95 4.05 -11.03 2.62
N GLY A 96 4.80 -10.60 1.60
CA GLY A 96 5.87 -11.37 0.99
C GLY A 96 5.47 -12.19 -0.24
N LEU A 97 4.20 -12.20 -0.64
CA LEU A 97 3.78 -12.78 -1.92
C LEU A 97 4.40 -12.01 -3.09
N SER A 98 4.64 -12.67 -4.22
CA SER A 98 5.02 -11.93 -5.42
C SER A 98 3.80 -11.35 -6.12
N VAL A 99 4.00 -10.25 -6.87
CA VAL A 99 2.94 -9.66 -7.71
C VAL A 99 2.37 -10.68 -8.72
N ARG A 100 3.11 -11.73 -9.08
CA ARG A 100 2.63 -12.79 -9.98
C ARG A 100 1.61 -13.70 -9.29
N ASP A 101 1.87 -14.02 -8.03
CA ASP A 101 1.09 -14.97 -7.24
C ASP A 101 -0.29 -14.42 -6.89
N VAL A 102 -0.46 -13.08 -6.91
CA VAL A 102 -1.74 -12.41 -6.64
C VAL A 102 -2.90 -12.96 -7.46
N LEU A 103 -2.71 -13.28 -8.74
CA LEU A 103 -3.82 -13.76 -9.58
C LEU A 103 -4.31 -15.16 -9.20
N THR A 104 -3.43 -15.98 -8.63
CA THR A 104 -3.73 -17.37 -8.26
C THR A 104 -4.14 -17.47 -6.80
N ASP A 105 -3.50 -16.71 -5.93
CA ASP A 105 -3.53 -16.94 -4.50
C ASP A 105 -4.43 -15.95 -3.76
N GLU A 106 -4.44 -14.67 -4.16
CA GLU A 106 -5.26 -13.61 -3.54
C GLU A 106 -5.89 -12.66 -4.59
N PRO A 107 -6.73 -13.17 -5.52
CA PRO A 107 -7.31 -12.37 -6.60
C PRO A 107 -8.22 -11.24 -6.10
N GLU A 108 -8.79 -11.37 -4.90
CA GLU A 108 -9.65 -10.40 -4.24
C GLU A 108 -8.93 -9.10 -3.88
N LEU A 109 -7.59 -9.08 -3.83
CA LEU A 109 -6.83 -7.85 -3.60
C LEU A 109 -6.94 -6.87 -4.78
N VAL A 110 -7.25 -7.38 -5.98
CA VAL A 110 -7.24 -6.60 -7.22
C VAL A 110 -8.55 -5.81 -7.36
N GLY A 111 -8.49 -4.50 -7.13
CA GLY A 111 -9.57 -3.56 -7.42
C GLY A 111 -9.60 -3.07 -8.87
N ASP A 112 -8.43 -2.70 -9.41
CA ASP A 112 -8.28 -2.27 -10.81
C ASP A 112 -7.44 -3.28 -11.58
N ARG A 113 -8.15 -4.17 -12.30
CA ARG A 113 -7.53 -5.23 -13.09
C ARG A 113 -6.62 -4.69 -14.19
N ASN A 114 -6.93 -3.57 -14.82
CA ASN A 114 -6.10 -3.02 -15.89
C ASN A 114 -4.77 -2.47 -15.34
N LYS A 115 -4.84 -1.77 -14.20
CA LYS A 115 -3.66 -1.26 -13.48
C LYS A 115 -2.78 -2.40 -12.99
N PHE A 116 -3.40 -3.45 -12.45
CA PHE A 116 -2.71 -4.66 -12.03
C PHE A 116 -2.00 -5.37 -13.18
N MET A 117 -2.68 -5.63 -14.30
CA MET A 117 -2.04 -6.26 -15.46
C MET A 117 -0.88 -5.43 -16.03
N LYS A 118 -0.95 -4.09 -15.92
CA LYS A 118 0.17 -3.22 -16.29
C LYS A 118 1.35 -3.35 -15.33
N ALA A 119 1.09 -3.46 -14.02
CA ALA A 119 2.11 -3.70 -13.01
C ALA A 119 2.78 -5.07 -13.21
N LEU A 120 2.00 -6.14 -13.39
CA LEU A 120 2.49 -7.49 -13.65
C LEU A 120 3.47 -7.52 -14.84
N ARG A 121 3.08 -6.95 -15.99
CA ARG A 121 3.95 -6.82 -17.18
C ARG A 121 5.26 -6.07 -16.93
N ARG A 122 5.33 -5.20 -15.91
CA ARG A 122 6.59 -4.51 -15.56
C ARG A 122 7.57 -5.46 -14.88
N PHE A 123 7.08 -6.40 -14.09
CA PHE A 123 7.93 -7.37 -13.38
C PHE A 123 8.32 -8.54 -14.27
N ASP A 124 7.46 -8.95 -15.20
CA ASP A 124 7.79 -9.99 -16.20
C ASP A 124 8.90 -9.58 -17.15
N ARG A 125 9.01 -8.29 -17.49
CA ARG A 125 10.07 -7.76 -18.38
C ARG A 125 11.45 -7.60 -17.72
N LYS A 126 11.58 -7.89 -16.42
CA LYS A 126 12.86 -7.80 -15.69
C LYS A 126 13.63 -9.12 -15.66
N ILE A 127 13.15 -10.14 -16.38
CA ILE A 127 13.77 -11.46 -16.54
C ILE A 127 14.23 -11.60 -18.00
#